data_AF-A0A7H8U9J9-F1
#
_entry.id   AF-A0A7H8U9J9-F1
#
_cell.length_a   1.000
_cell.length_b   1.000
_cell.length_c   1.000
_cell.angle_alpha   90.00
_cell.angle_beta   90.00
_cell.angle_gamma   90.00
#
_symmetry.space_group_name_H-M   'P 1'
#
loop_
_entity.id
_entity.type
_entity.pdbx_description
1 polymer ?
#
loop_
_entity_poly.entity_id
_entity_poly.type
_entity_poly.pdbx_seq_one_letter_code
_entity_poly.pdbx_strand_id
1 'polypeptide(L)'
;MLERGLNVGLGTDIAGGHSPSVFDACRHAITPGKALNDGVDARIAAEQRGRPDSAISFREAFWLVTGGAGEVLDLRVGKLAE
;
A
#
# COMPACT_ATOMS: atom_id res chain seq x y z
N MET A 1 2.97 -8.97 -2.90
CA MET A 1 3.99 -8.40 -3.82
C MET A 1 5.31 -8.24 -3.09
N LEU A 2 5.30 -7.54 -1.96
CA LEU A 2 6.45 -7.41 -1.05
C LEU A 2 7.02 -8.77 -0.63
N GLU A 3 6.18 -9.73 -0.24
CA GLU A 3 6.58 -11.11 0.09
C GLU A 3 7.32 -11.84 -1.05
N ARG A 4 7.11 -11.40 -2.30
CA ARG A 4 7.73 -11.97 -3.50
C ARG A 4 9.01 -11.23 -3.90
N GLY A 5 9.48 -10.28 -3.09
CA GLY A 5 10.68 -9.49 -3.36
C GLY A 5 10.51 -8.47 -4.49
N LEU A 6 9.28 -8.08 -4.83
CA LEU A 6 9.05 -7.02 -5.81
C LEU A 6 9.21 -5.64 -5.15
N ASN A 7 9.87 -4.71 -5.84
CA ASN A 7 9.84 -3.30 -5.47
C ASN A 7 8.42 -2.77 -5.71
N VAL A 8 7.84 -2.14 -4.70
CA VAL A 8 6.46 -1.61 -4.74
C VAL A 8 6.45 -0.17 -4.26
N GLY A 9 5.68 0.66 -4.95
CA GLY A 9 5.41 2.04 -4.57
C GLY A 9 3.94 2.38 -4.82
N LEU A 10 3.52 3.55 -4.35
CA LEU A 10 2.15 4.06 -4.55
C LEU A 10 2.17 5.24 -5.53
N GLY A 11 1.13 5.30 -6.37
CA GLY A 11 0.88 6.40 -7.29
C GLY A 11 -0.55 6.93 -7.11
N THR A 12 -0.77 8.18 -7.52
CA THR A 12 -2.09 8.83 -7.45
C THR A 12 -3.02 8.41 -8.58
N ASP A 13 -2.45 7.95 -9.70
CA ASP A 13 -3.16 7.56 -10.92
C ASP A 13 -4.11 8.64 -11.46
N ILE A 14 -3.70 9.91 -11.47
CA ILE A 14 -4.52 10.99 -12.06
C ILE A 14 -4.68 10.73 -13.57
N ALA A 15 -5.89 10.75 -14.14
CA ALA A 15 -7.18 11.19 -13.56
C ALA A 15 -8.12 10.04 -13.09
N GLY A 16 -7.65 8.79 -13.04
CA GLY A 16 -8.40 7.67 -12.43
C GLY A 16 -8.56 7.81 -10.92
N GLY A 17 -7.53 8.30 -10.23
CA GLY A 17 -7.62 8.83 -8.87
C GLY A 17 -7.98 10.31 -8.86
N HIS A 18 -8.75 10.75 -7.86
CA HIS A 18 -9.24 12.13 -7.79
C HIS A 18 -8.27 13.12 -7.12
N SER A 19 -7.31 12.63 -6.33
CA SER A 19 -6.41 13.48 -5.54
C SER A 19 -5.00 13.46 -6.13
N PRO A 20 -4.38 14.63 -6.38
CA PRO A 20 -2.98 14.71 -6.79
C PRO A 20 -1.99 14.47 -5.63
N SER A 21 -2.48 14.30 -4.40
CA SER A 21 -1.65 14.10 -3.22
C SER A 21 -1.21 12.64 -3.07
N VAL A 22 0.11 12.39 -3.12
CA VAL A 22 0.67 11.07 -2.78
C VAL A 22 0.40 10.67 -1.32
N PHE A 23 0.17 11.64 -0.43
CA PHE A 23 -0.23 11.34 0.94
C PHE A 23 -1.66 10.79 1.03
N ASP A 24 -2.54 11.22 0.13
CA ASP A 24 -3.87 10.62 0.03
C ASP A 24 -3.78 9.20 -0.55
N ALA A 25 -2.87 8.94 -1.48
CA ALA A 25 -2.58 7.58 -1.94
C ALA A 25 -2.15 6.66 -0.78
N CYS A 26 -1.34 7.14 0.18
CA CYS A 26 -1.04 6.37 1.40
C CYS A 26 -2.29 5.98 2.17
N ARG A 27 -3.18 6.94 2.43
CA ARG A 27 -4.43 6.71 3.17
C ARG A 27 -5.32 5.73 2.43
N HIS A 28 -5.43 5.89 1.11
CA HIS A 28 -6.21 5.02 0.25
C HIS A 28 -5.65 3.61 0.16
N ALA A 29 -4.34 3.38 0.35
CA ALA A 29 -3.76 2.04 0.36
C ALA A 29 -4.09 1.23 1.63
N ILE A 30 -4.29 1.91 2.77
CA ILE A 30 -4.56 1.25 4.06
C ILE A 30 -5.93 0.56 4.06
N THR A 31 -6.96 1.23 3.55
CA THR A 31 -8.34 0.73 3.53
C THR A 31 -8.51 -0.61 2.80
N PRO A 32 -8.08 -0.79 1.54
CA PRO A 32 -8.18 -2.06 0.83
C PRO A 32 -7.28 -3.14 1.46
N GLY A 33 -6.14 -2.77 2.07
CA GLY A 33 -5.32 -3.72 2.83
C GLY A 33 -6.08 -4.32 4.02
N LYS A 34 -6.79 -3.48 4.80
CA LYS A 34 -7.67 -3.94 5.89
C LYS A 34 -8.87 -4.74 5.38
N ALA A 35 -9.50 -4.28 4.30
CA ALA A 35 -10.63 -4.97 3.69
C ALA A 35 -10.23 -6.37 3.16
N LEU A 36 -9.03 -6.51 2.59
CA LEU A 36 -8.47 -7.80 2.19
C LEU A 36 -8.12 -8.67 3.40
N ASN A 37 -7.57 -8.06 4.45
CA ASN A 37 -7.23 -8.75 5.70
C ASN A 37 -8.46 -9.41 6.33
N ASP A 38 -9.55 -8.65 6.46
CA ASP A 38 -10.76 -9.09 7.16
C ASP A 38 -11.74 -9.83 6.25
N GLY A 39 -11.60 -9.64 4.92
CA GLY A 39 -12.53 -10.09 3.90
C GLY A 39 -13.86 -9.33 3.90
N VAL A 40 -14.46 -9.20 2.71
CA VAL A 40 -15.67 -8.38 2.50
C VAL A 40 -16.92 -9.21 2.16
N ASP A 41 -16.79 -10.52 1.96
CA ASP A 41 -17.93 -11.39 1.66
C ASP A 41 -18.64 -11.83 2.94
N ALA A 42 -19.83 -11.28 3.19
CA ALA A 42 -20.64 -11.58 4.37
C ALA A 42 -21.23 -13.01 4.37
N ARG A 43 -21.18 -13.74 3.24
CA ARG A 43 -21.68 -15.12 3.14
C ARG A 43 -20.68 -16.15 3.64
N ILE A 44 -19.42 -15.76 3.82
CA ILE A 44 -18.34 -16.62 4.28
C ILE A 44 -18.08 -16.32 5.77
N ALA A 45 -17.84 -17.37 6.56
CA ALA A 45 -17.49 -17.24 7.96
C ALA A 45 -16.27 -16.31 8.15
N ALA A 46 -16.27 -15.52 9.23
CA ALA A 46 -15.27 -14.47 9.45
C ALA A 46 -13.84 -15.03 9.47
N GLU A 47 -13.67 -16.26 9.96
CA GLU A 47 -12.39 -16.96 10.10
C GLU A 47 -11.81 -17.42 8.75
N GLN A 48 -12.62 -17.43 7.69
CA GLN A 48 -12.26 -18.00 6.38
C GLN A 48 -12.33 -16.99 5.22
N ARG A 49 -12.91 -15.81 5.44
CA ARG A 49 -13.23 -14.86 4.36
C ARG A 49 -12.10 -13.90 4.00
N GLY A 50 -11.16 -13.68 4.92
CA GLY A 50 -10.05 -12.74 4.78
C GLY A 50 -8.72 -13.41 4.43
N ARG A 51 -7.72 -12.59 4.13
CA ARG A 51 -6.32 -13.03 3.99
C ARG A 51 -5.48 -12.41 5.10
N PRO A 52 -5.16 -13.16 6.17
CA PRO A 52 -4.30 -12.68 7.25
C PRO A 52 -3.01 -12.03 6.74
N ASP A 53 -2.49 -11.08 7.50
CA ASP A 53 -1.24 -10.34 7.22
C ASP A 53 -1.28 -9.48 5.94
N SER A 54 -2.47 -9.20 5.41
CA SER A 54 -2.64 -8.30 4.25
C SER A 54 -2.82 -6.83 4.63
N ALA A 55 -3.05 -6.54 5.92
CA ALA A 55 -3.24 -5.18 6.38
C ALA A 55 -1.94 -4.36 6.24
N ILE A 56 -2.06 -3.15 5.70
CA ILE A 56 -0.93 -2.23 5.54
C ILE A 56 -1.05 -1.15 6.62
N SER A 57 0.01 -0.99 7.42
CA SER A 57 0.14 0.07 8.40
C SER A 57 0.45 1.42 7.74
N PHE A 58 0.24 2.51 8.48
CA PHE A 58 0.64 3.84 8.02
C PHE A 58 2.15 3.92 7.72
N ARG A 59 3.00 3.27 8.53
CA ARG A 59 4.45 3.28 8.33
C ARG A 59 4.84 2.60 7.02
N GLU A 60 4.21 1.47 6.71
CA GLU A 60 4.42 0.78 5.43
C GLU A 60 3.91 1.62 4.27
N ALA A 61 2.70 2.17 4.36
CA ALA A 61 2.17 3.04 3.31
C ALA A 61 3.08 4.27 3.07
N PHE A 62 3.60 4.89 4.14
CA PHE A 62 4.52 6.01 4.04
C PHE A 62 5.87 5.60 3.44
N TRP A 63 6.37 4.40 3.73
CA TRP A 63 7.54 3.83 3.06
C TRP A 63 7.31 3.67 1.56
N LEU A 64 6.15 3.16 1.15
CA LEU A 64 5.81 2.92 -0.27
C LEU A 64 5.73 4.21 -1.11
N VAL A 65 5.48 5.37 -0.51
CA VAL A 65 5.56 6.68 -1.22
C VAL A 65 6.90 7.39 -1.09
N THR A 66 7.82 6.86 -0.27
CA THR A 66 9.14 7.46 -0.03
C THR A 66 10.24 6.51 -0.49
N GLY A 67 10.88 5.80 0.44
CA GLY A 67 12.00 4.91 0.14
C GLY A 67 11.66 3.79 -0.83
N GLY A 68 10.47 3.18 -0.70
CA GLY A 68 9.99 2.13 -1.61
C GLY A 68 9.73 2.66 -3.03
N ALA A 69 9.20 3.88 -3.17
CA ALA A 69 9.05 4.52 -4.47
C ALA A 69 10.41 4.85 -5.12
N GLY A 70 11.39 5.29 -4.33
CA GLY A 70 12.77 5.46 -4.81
C GLY A 70 13.36 4.16 -5.38
N GLU A 71 13.13 3.04 -4.71
CA GLU A 71 13.54 1.70 -5.18
C GLU A 71 12.80 1.25 -6.44
N VAL A 72 11.51 1.58 -6.59
CA VAL A 72 10.75 1.31 -7.82
C VAL A 72 11.30 2.09 -9.01
N LEU A 73 11.72 3.32 -8.79
CA LEU A 73 12.23 4.21 -9.84
C LEU A 73 13.71 4.01 -10.14
N ASP A 74 14.40 3.14 -9.41
CA ASP A 74 15.87 2.99 -9.44
C ASP A 74 16.60 4.33 -9.19
N LEU A 75 16.07 5.13 -8.25
CA LEU A 75 16.61 6.43 -7.89
C LEU A 75 17.06 6.44 -6.43
N ARG A 76 18.19 7.11 -6.16
CA ARG A 76 18.75 7.30 -4.80
C ARG A 76 18.03 8.43 -4.06
N VAL A 77 16.73 8.27 -3.84
CA VAL A 77 15.85 9.28 -3.20
C VAL A 77 14.91 8.61 -2.19
N GLY A 78 14.18 9.42 -1.42
CA GLY A 78 13.11 8.93 -0.53
C GLY A 78 13.58 8.35 0.81
N LYS A 79 14.88 8.36 1.09
CA LYS A 79 15.47 7.97 2.38
C LYS A 79 16.33 9.11 2.89
N LEU A 80 16.30 9.34 4.21
CA LEU A 80 17.28 10.19 4.87
C LEU A 80 18.53 9.33 5.10
N ALA A 81 19.67 9.77 4.61
CA ALA A 81 20.97 9.15 4.81
C ALA A 81 21.98 10.24 5.15
N GLU A 82 22.99 9.89 5.94
CA GLU A 82 24.14 10.74 6.24
C GLU A 82 25.15 10.72 5.07
#